data_AF-A0A2M7G4P6-F1
#
_entry.id   AF-A0A2M7G4P6-F1
#
_cell.length_a   1.000
_cell.length_b   1.000
_cell.length_c   1.000
_cell.angle_alpha   90.00
_cell.angle_beta   90.00
_cell.angle_gamma   90.00
#
_symmetry.space_group_name_H-M   'P 1'
#
loop_
_entity.id
_entity.type
_entity.pdbx_description
1 polymer ?
#
loop_
_entity_poly.entity_id
_entity_poly.type
_entity_poly.pdbx_seq_one_letter_code
_entity_poly.pdbx_strand_id
1 'polypeptide(L)'
;MRKIIDKLNKFSTWKFISISFVLFAALKTVFDKIVSPQLKALTGGYDAPDVVFGYNYEYLKNFLLLSKKEGLQYYITHFTSVDLLFPLIGALFLSLALLALLKRIVSEDSKMYYLSLLPFVGMGFDYLENICIVASIFYLPKISNVLLLLVSKISILKLFFGMICLPIISILLVTLLLKKLSARKQNYSLLNQK
;
A
#
# COMPACT_ATOMS: atom_id res chain seq x y z
N MET A 1 17.84 0.09 12.91
CA MET A 1 16.57 -0.47 12.39
C MET A 1 15.78 -1.26 13.44
N ARG A 2 16.39 -2.13 14.27
CA ARG A 2 15.68 -2.86 15.36
C ARG A 2 14.87 -1.95 16.32
N LYS A 3 15.44 -0.81 16.72
CA LYS A 3 14.74 0.22 17.51
C LYS A 3 13.41 0.73 16.89
N ILE A 4 13.30 0.78 15.56
CA ILE A 4 12.07 1.22 14.87
C ILE A 4 11.01 0.12 14.98
N ILE A 5 11.42 -1.12 14.74
CA ILE A 5 10.57 -2.31 14.92
C ILE A 5 10.07 -2.36 16.35
N ASP A 6 10.94 -2.19 17.36
CA ASP A 6 10.56 -2.23 18.77
C ASP A 6 9.52 -1.16 19.14
N LYS A 7 9.63 0.05 18.56
CA LYS A 7 8.64 1.12 18.73
C LYS A 7 7.30 0.75 18.09
N LEU A 8 7.30 0.31 16.83
CA LEU A 8 6.08 -0.16 16.13
C LEU A 8 5.44 -1.34 16.88
N ASN A 9 6.27 -2.19 17.47
CA ASN A 9 5.85 -3.40 18.18
C ASN A 9 4.90 -3.12 19.35
N LYS A 10 5.08 -1.96 20.02
CA LYS A 10 4.22 -1.49 21.12
C LYS A 10 2.80 -1.17 20.63
N PHE A 11 2.67 -0.76 19.38
CA PHE A 11 1.39 -0.43 18.75
C PHE A 11 0.75 -1.63 18.04
N SER A 12 1.46 -2.76 17.90
CA SER A 12 0.96 -3.99 17.27
C SER A 12 -0.04 -4.74 18.15
N THR A 13 -1.10 -4.06 18.57
CA THR A 13 -2.25 -4.60 19.32
C THR A 13 -3.48 -4.64 18.41
N TRP A 14 -4.45 -5.50 18.74
CA TRP A 14 -5.70 -5.58 17.98
C TRP A 14 -6.44 -4.25 17.88
N LYS A 15 -6.40 -3.42 18.93
CA LYS A 15 -7.01 -2.08 18.92
C LYS A 15 -6.46 -1.21 17.79
N PHE A 16 -5.13 -1.06 17.69
CA PHE A 16 -4.52 -0.22 16.66
C PHE A 16 -4.62 -0.83 15.27
N ILE A 17 -4.53 -2.15 15.15
CA ILE A 17 -4.75 -2.85 13.87
C ILE A 17 -6.18 -2.56 13.37
N SER A 18 -7.19 -2.73 14.22
CA SER A 18 -8.58 -2.44 13.87
C SER A 18 -8.81 -0.96 13.53
N ILE A 19 -8.24 -0.03 14.30
CA ILE A 19 -8.34 1.42 14.00
C ILE A 19 -7.73 1.72 12.63
N SER A 20 -6.51 1.25 12.37
CA SER A 20 -5.83 1.49 11.08
C SER A 20 -6.59 0.85 9.90
N PHE A 21 -7.19 -0.34 10.11
CA PHE A 21 -8.04 -0.98 9.11
C PHE A 21 -9.30 -0.17 8.80
N VAL A 22 -10.01 0.31 9.83
CA VAL A 22 -11.22 1.12 9.64
C VAL A 22 -10.90 2.43 8.93
N LEU A 23 -9.80 3.10 9.33
CA LEU A 23 -9.33 4.31 8.67
C LEU A 23 -8.95 4.05 7.21
N PHE A 24 -8.24 2.95 6.93
CA PHE A 24 -7.88 2.54 5.58
C PHE A 24 -9.12 2.31 4.71
N ALA A 25 -10.10 1.55 5.21
CA ALA A 25 -11.34 1.26 4.50
C ALA A 25 -12.20 2.51 4.26
N ALA A 26 -12.28 3.41 5.26
CA ALA A 26 -12.98 4.68 5.12
C ALA A 26 -12.33 5.56 4.05
N LEU A 27 -10.99 5.70 4.10
CA LEU A 27 -10.24 6.48 3.12
C LEU A 27 -10.38 5.91 1.71
N LYS A 28 -10.28 4.59 1.56
CA LYS A 28 -10.51 3.91 0.27
C LYS A 28 -11.90 4.20 -0.28
N THR A 29 -12.91 4.19 0.58
CA THR A 29 -14.30 4.47 0.19
C THR A 29 -14.46 5.91 -0.30
N VAL A 30 -13.86 6.88 0.40
CA VAL A 30 -13.86 8.30 -0.03
C VAL A 30 -13.15 8.43 -1.38
N PHE A 31 -11.98 7.80 -1.51
CA PHE A 31 -11.20 7.84 -2.73
C PHE A 31 -11.95 7.27 -3.94
N ASP A 32 -12.54 6.08 -3.80
CA ASP A 32 -13.24 5.39 -4.88
C ASP A 32 -14.56 6.03 -5.27
N LYS A 33 -15.31 6.55 -4.28
CA LYS A 33 -16.68 7.05 -4.52
C LYS A 33 -16.74 8.53 -4.85
N ILE A 34 -15.73 9.29 -4.43
CA ILE A 34 -15.74 10.76 -4.55
C ILE A 34 -14.57 11.22 -5.40
N VAL A 35 -13.35 10.93 -4.97
CA VAL A 35 -12.14 11.55 -5.53
C VAL A 35 -11.88 11.07 -6.96
N SER A 36 -11.82 9.75 -7.16
CA SER A 36 -11.50 9.13 -8.44
C SER A 36 -12.56 9.40 -9.53
N PRO A 37 -13.89 9.23 -9.28
CA PRO A 37 -14.91 9.54 -10.28
C PRO A 37 -14.93 11.02 -10.68
N GLN A 38 -14.73 11.92 -9.72
CA GLN A 38 -14.68 13.36 -10.00
C GLN A 38 -13.48 13.73 -10.85
N LEU A 39 -12.29 13.17 -10.57
CA LEU A 39 -11.12 13.35 -11.41
C LEU A 39 -11.39 12.84 -12.83
N LYS A 40 -11.93 11.62 -12.97
CA LYS A 40 -12.25 11.01 -14.28
C LYS A 40 -13.15 11.90 -15.14
N ALA A 41 -14.15 12.53 -14.53
CA ALA A 41 -15.04 13.47 -15.22
C ALA A 41 -14.29 14.72 -15.73
N LEU A 42 -13.28 15.19 -14.99
CA LEU A 42 -12.49 16.39 -15.33
C LEU A 42 -11.33 16.09 -16.31
N THR A 43 -10.90 14.84 -16.40
CA THR A 43 -9.81 14.36 -17.28
C THR A 43 -10.33 13.75 -18.57
N GLY A 44 -11.59 14.03 -18.95
CA GLY A 44 -12.16 13.55 -20.22
C GLY A 44 -12.39 12.04 -20.26
N GLY A 45 -12.58 11.41 -19.10
CA GLY A 45 -12.82 9.98 -18.98
C GLY A 45 -11.58 9.14 -18.66
N TYR A 46 -10.39 9.76 -18.54
CA TYR A 46 -9.18 9.04 -18.14
C TYR A 46 -9.16 8.81 -16.63
N ASP A 47 -8.92 7.56 -16.23
CA ASP A 47 -8.65 7.24 -14.84
C ASP A 47 -7.29 7.81 -14.42
N ALA A 48 -7.14 8.12 -13.13
CA ALA A 48 -5.86 8.56 -12.59
C ALA A 48 -4.77 7.49 -12.84
N PRO A 49 -3.51 7.87 -13.13
CA PRO A 49 -2.45 6.89 -13.30
C PRO A 49 -2.34 5.93 -12.11
N ASP A 50 -2.50 6.42 -10.87
CA ASP A 50 -2.43 5.61 -9.65
C ASP A 50 -3.37 4.39 -9.65
N VAL A 51 -4.59 4.54 -10.20
CA VAL A 51 -5.61 3.48 -10.21
C VAL A 51 -5.52 2.55 -11.41
N VAL A 52 -4.73 2.91 -12.42
CA VAL A 52 -4.54 2.09 -13.62
C VAL A 52 -3.41 1.12 -13.38
N PHE A 53 -3.75 -0.16 -13.32
CA PHE A 53 -2.79 -1.21 -13.08
C PHE A 53 -1.72 -1.26 -14.18
N GLY A 54 -0.47 -0.92 -13.82
CA GLY A 54 0.69 -1.06 -14.68
C GLY A 54 0.62 -0.20 -15.94
N TYR A 55 0.06 1.01 -15.85
CA TYR A 55 -0.01 1.91 -16.99
C TYR A 55 1.36 2.14 -17.62
N ASN A 56 1.35 2.42 -18.92
CA ASN A 56 2.56 2.64 -19.69
C ASN A 56 2.78 4.14 -19.97
N TYR A 57 3.93 4.43 -20.57
CA TYR A 57 4.33 5.77 -20.98
C TYR A 57 3.26 6.51 -21.79
N GLU A 58 2.64 5.85 -22.78
CA GLU A 58 1.63 6.47 -23.64
C GLU A 58 0.36 6.82 -22.87
N TYR A 59 -0.06 5.97 -21.93
CA TYR A 59 -1.19 6.25 -21.05
C TYR A 59 -0.94 7.52 -20.22
N LEU A 60 0.21 7.61 -19.55
CA LEU A 60 0.55 8.76 -18.73
C LEU A 60 0.67 10.04 -19.57
N LYS A 61 1.28 9.95 -20.76
CA LYS A 61 1.37 11.07 -21.69
C LYS A 61 -0.01 11.57 -22.12
N ASN A 62 -0.91 10.66 -22.49
CA ASN A 62 -2.27 11.01 -22.89
C ASN A 62 -3.09 11.58 -21.73
N PHE A 63 -2.98 10.99 -20.54
CA PHE A 63 -3.58 11.54 -19.33
C PHE A 63 -3.15 13.01 -19.12
N LEU A 64 -1.86 13.31 -19.22
CA LEU A 64 -1.34 14.67 -19.00
C LEU A 64 -1.73 15.67 -20.10
N LEU A 65 -1.68 15.26 -21.37
CA LEU A 65 -1.91 16.16 -22.50
C LEU A 65 -3.39 16.37 -22.84
N LEU A 66 -4.24 15.36 -22.58
CA LEU A 66 -5.67 15.40 -22.94
C LEU A 66 -6.56 15.81 -21.77
N SER A 67 -6.03 15.81 -20.53
CA SER A 67 -6.76 16.33 -19.38
C SER A 67 -7.00 17.83 -19.50
N LYS A 68 -8.19 18.26 -19.08
CA LYS A 68 -8.48 19.68 -18.92
C LYS A 68 -7.64 20.27 -17.78
N LYS A 69 -7.41 21.58 -17.82
CA LYS A 69 -6.64 22.30 -16.79
C LYS A 69 -7.25 22.09 -15.39
N GLU A 70 -8.57 22.08 -15.30
CA GLU A 70 -9.32 21.85 -14.06
C GLU A 70 -9.09 20.43 -13.52
N GLY A 71 -8.96 19.43 -14.40
CA GLY A 71 -8.65 18.05 -14.02
C GLY A 71 -7.24 17.91 -13.43
N LEU A 72 -6.26 18.57 -14.04
CA LEU A 72 -4.88 18.58 -13.52
C LEU A 72 -4.77 19.36 -12.20
N GLN A 73 -5.51 20.47 -12.07
CA GLN A 73 -5.57 21.21 -10.80
C GLN A 73 -6.25 20.38 -9.71
N TYR A 74 -7.34 19.67 -10.05
CA TYR A 74 -8.00 18.74 -9.12
C TYR A 74 -7.09 17.57 -8.73
N TYR A 75 -6.28 17.06 -9.67
CA TYR A 75 -5.26 16.05 -9.39
C TYR A 75 -4.31 16.53 -8.29
N ILE A 76 -3.69 17.70 -8.48
CA ILE A 76 -2.70 18.23 -7.53
C ILE A 76 -3.32 18.53 -6.15
N THR A 77 -4.51 19.12 -6.13
CA THR A 77 -5.08 19.69 -4.89
C THR A 77 -5.92 18.70 -4.09
N HIS A 78 -6.65 17.81 -4.76
CA HIS A 78 -7.59 16.88 -4.11
C HIS A 78 -7.11 15.45 -4.21
N PHE A 79 -6.80 14.98 -5.43
CA PHE A 79 -6.38 13.59 -5.65
C PHE A 79 -5.11 13.28 -4.85
N THR A 80 -4.01 13.98 -5.11
CA THR A 80 -2.73 13.76 -4.44
C THR A 80 -2.84 13.94 -2.92
N SER A 81 -3.66 14.87 -2.42
CA SER A 81 -3.84 15.07 -0.98
C SER A 81 -4.43 13.85 -0.27
N VAL A 82 -5.44 13.22 -0.88
CA VAL A 82 -6.04 11.99 -0.35
C VAL A 82 -5.09 10.80 -0.59
N ASP A 83 -4.43 10.77 -1.74
CA ASP A 83 -3.50 9.73 -2.14
C ASP A 83 -2.24 9.67 -1.27
N LEU A 84 -1.82 10.80 -0.66
CA LEU A 84 -0.72 10.80 0.30
C LEU A 84 -1.06 10.09 1.62
N LEU A 85 -2.33 10.14 2.04
CA LEU A 85 -2.77 9.51 3.29
C LEU A 85 -2.93 8.00 3.14
N PHE A 86 -3.29 7.54 1.94
CA PHE A 86 -3.63 6.15 1.66
C PHE A 86 -2.48 5.16 1.93
N PRO A 87 -1.29 5.32 1.33
CA PRO A 87 -0.18 4.40 1.55
C PRO A 87 0.42 4.55 2.95
N LEU A 88 0.26 5.69 3.64
CA LEU A 88 0.69 5.85 5.03
C LEU A 88 -0.14 4.98 5.97
N ILE A 89 -1.46 5.10 5.90
CA ILE A 89 -2.38 4.32 6.73
C ILE A 89 -2.27 2.84 6.36
N GLY A 90 -2.18 2.52 5.07
CA GLY A 90 -1.96 1.16 4.57
C GLY A 90 -0.65 0.56 5.08
N ALA A 91 0.45 1.30 5.03
CA ALA A 91 1.75 0.85 5.52
C ALA A 91 1.73 0.57 7.02
N LEU A 92 1.10 1.44 7.81
CA LEU A 92 0.91 1.22 9.24
C LEU A 92 0.06 -0.03 9.50
N PHE A 93 -1.10 -0.15 8.86
CA PHE A 93 -1.99 -1.31 9.02
C PHE A 93 -1.27 -2.63 8.73
N LEU A 94 -0.63 -2.73 7.56
CA LEU A 94 0.07 -3.94 7.12
C LEU A 94 1.29 -4.24 8.00
N SER A 95 2.04 -3.21 8.41
CA SER A 95 3.21 -3.37 9.29
C SER A 95 2.80 -3.93 10.66
N LEU A 96 1.74 -3.37 11.27
CA LEU A 96 1.22 -3.85 12.54
C LEU A 96 0.65 -5.28 12.43
N ALA A 97 -0.04 -5.61 11.33
CA ALA A 97 -0.52 -6.96 11.08
C ALA A 97 0.64 -7.97 10.96
N LEU A 98 1.69 -7.63 10.20
CA LEU A 98 2.89 -8.46 10.06
C LEU A 98 3.57 -8.68 11.41
N LEU A 99 3.76 -7.63 12.22
CA LEU A 99 4.33 -7.73 13.56
C LEU A 99 3.50 -8.65 14.46
N ALA A 100 2.18 -8.50 14.46
CA ALA A 100 1.28 -9.32 15.28
C ALA A 100 1.34 -10.81 14.91
N LEU A 101 1.49 -11.13 13.62
CA LEU A 101 1.64 -12.50 13.13
C LEU A 101 3.02 -13.07 13.46
N LEU A 102 4.09 -12.32 13.20
CA LEU A 102 5.47 -12.77 13.43
C LEU A 102 5.73 -13.10 14.91
N LYS A 103 5.24 -12.29 15.85
CA LYS A 103 5.30 -12.57 17.30
C LYS A 103 4.81 -13.95 17.70
N ARG A 104 3.85 -14.51 16.94
CA ARG A 104 3.22 -15.80 17.23
C ARG A 104 3.91 -16.97 16.53
N ILE A 105 4.84 -16.68 15.62
CA ILE A 105 5.41 -17.67 14.71
C ILE A 105 6.91 -17.85 14.92
N VAL A 106 7.65 -16.77 15.17
CA VAL A 106 9.12 -16.75 15.23
C VAL A 106 9.64 -16.29 16.59
N SER A 107 10.92 -16.57 16.88
CA SER A 107 11.61 -16.09 18.10
C SER A 107 11.82 -14.56 18.08
N GLU A 108 12.00 -13.95 19.25
CA GLU A 108 12.20 -12.50 19.42
C GLU A 108 13.46 -11.96 18.71
N ASP A 109 14.48 -12.80 18.50
CA ASP A 109 15.72 -12.46 17.79
C ASP A 109 15.66 -12.69 16.27
N SER A 110 14.52 -13.14 15.74
CA SER A 110 14.40 -13.45 14.32
C SER A 110 14.55 -12.22 13.43
N LYS A 111 15.37 -12.33 12.38
CA LYS A 111 15.46 -11.31 11.33
C LYS A 111 14.17 -11.15 10.52
N MET A 112 13.21 -12.08 10.63
CA MET A 112 11.94 -12.00 9.91
C MET A 112 11.11 -10.77 10.30
N TYR A 113 11.36 -10.15 11.47
CA TYR A 113 10.72 -8.89 11.84
C TYR A 113 10.99 -7.74 10.86
N TYR A 114 12.07 -7.78 10.06
CA TYR A 114 12.32 -6.79 9.02
C TYR A 114 11.28 -6.80 7.89
N LEU A 115 10.54 -7.91 7.70
CA LEU A 115 9.43 -7.96 6.74
C LEU A 115 8.33 -6.94 7.08
N SER A 116 8.18 -6.57 8.36
CA SER A 116 7.23 -5.53 8.78
C SER A 116 7.57 -4.13 8.24
N LEU A 117 8.77 -3.92 7.70
CA LEU A 117 9.16 -2.64 7.10
C LEU A 117 8.84 -2.55 5.59
N LEU A 118 8.51 -3.68 4.97
CA LEU A 118 8.20 -3.76 3.54
C LEU A 118 7.04 -2.84 3.10
N PRO A 119 5.95 -2.68 3.88
CA PRO A 119 4.88 -1.75 3.53
C PRO A 119 5.34 -0.29 3.42
N PHE A 120 6.33 0.13 4.23
CA PHE A 120 6.89 1.49 4.14
C PHE A 120 7.74 1.71 2.89
N VAL A 121 8.35 0.64 2.36
CA VAL A 121 9.04 0.71 1.06
C VAL A 121 8.03 0.93 -0.06
N GLY A 122 6.89 0.23 -0.03
CA GLY A 122 5.77 0.46 -0.95
C GLY A 122 5.26 1.90 -0.89
N MET A 123 5.05 2.43 0.32
CA MET A 123 4.69 3.83 0.53
C MET A 123 5.71 4.81 -0.06
N GLY A 124 7.00 4.50 0.03
CA GLY A 124 8.05 5.32 -0.58
C GLY A 124 7.93 5.39 -2.11
N PHE A 125 7.65 4.26 -2.77
CA PHE A 125 7.46 4.25 -4.23
C PHE A 125 6.18 4.96 -4.66
N ASP A 126 5.11 4.84 -3.88
CA ASP A 126 3.85 5.56 -4.09
C ASP A 126 4.07 7.09 -4.05
N TYR A 127 4.73 7.59 -3.01
CA TYR A 127 5.05 9.01 -2.90
C TYR A 127 5.97 9.49 -4.02
N LEU A 128 6.95 8.67 -4.41
CA LEU A 128 7.85 9.03 -5.50
C LEU A 128 7.10 9.13 -6.83
N GLU A 129 6.20 8.20 -7.13
CA GLU A 129 5.35 8.26 -8.31
C GLU A 129 4.53 9.55 -8.32
N ASN A 130 3.84 9.83 -7.21
CA ASN A 130 2.98 10.99 -7.06
C ASN A 130 3.74 12.31 -7.23
N ILE A 131 4.94 12.42 -6.65
CA ILE A 131 5.84 13.56 -6.85
C ILE A 131 6.21 13.71 -8.32
N CYS A 132 6.56 12.61 -9.00
CA CYS A 132 6.95 12.66 -10.41
C CYS A 132 5.78 13.02 -11.35
N ILE A 133 4.55 12.56 -11.06
CA ILE A 133 3.36 12.95 -11.81
C ILE A 133 3.08 14.45 -11.62
N VAL A 134 3.08 14.93 -10.37
CA VAL A 134 2.91 16.37 -10.07
C VAL A 134 3.98 17.20 -10.77
N ALA A 135 5.25 16.78 -10.72
CA ALA A 135 6.32 17.43 -11.45
C ALA A 135 6.04 17.47 -12.96
N SER A 136 5.58 16.35 -13.55
CA SER A 136 5.22 16.28 -14.97
C SER A 136 4.11 17.27 -15.36
N ILE A 137 3.13 17.50 -14.47
CA ILE A 137 2.08 18.51 -14.67
C ILE A 137 2.68 19.92 -14.73
N PHE A 138 3.64 20.26 -13.85
CA PHE A 138 4.29 21.57 -13.86
C PHE A 138 5.14 21.85 -15.10
N TYR A 139 5.59 20.82 -15.81
CA TYR A 139 6.39 20.96 -17.04
C TYR A 139 5.54 20.94 -18.34
N LEU A 140 4.21 20.90 -18.24
CA LEU A 140 3.34 20.95 -19.43
C LEU A 140 3.51 22.27 -20.23
N PRO A 141 3.44 22.22 -21.57
CA PRO A 141 3.32 21.03 -22.44
C PRO A 141 4.66 20.35 -22.77
N LYS A 142 5.79 20.90 -22.31
CA LYS A 142 7.15 20.42 -22.62
C LYS A 142 7.59 19.34 -21.62
N ILE A 143 6.87 18.23 -21.59
CA ILE A 143 7.16 17.12 -20.67
C ILE A 143 8.35 16.30 -21.19
N SER A 144 9.27 15.92 -20.30
CA SER A 144 10.40 15.04 -20.63
C SER A 144 9.96 13.59 -20.80
N ASN A 145 10.28 12.98 -21.95
CA ASN A 145 10.03 11.56 -22.19
C ASN A 145 10.75 10.66 -21.16
N VAL A 146 11.94 11.09 -20.70
CA VAL A 146 12.72 10.36 -19.69
C VAL A 146 11.98 10.36 -18.35
N LEU A 147 11.38 11.49 -17.97
CA LEU A 147 10.59 11.58 -16.73
C LEU A 147 9.38 10.65 -16.79
N LEU A 148 8.61 10.66 -17.87
CA LEU A 148 7.42 9.81 -18.04
C LEU A 148 7.76 8.31 -18.01
N LEU A 149 8.88 7.92 -18.65
CA LEU A 149 9.37 6.55 -18.59
C LEU A 149 9.78 6.16 -17.16
N LEU A 150 10.44 7.07 -16.44
CA LEU A 150 10.81 6.86 -15.05
C LEU A 150 9.57 6.69 -14.16
N VAL A 151 8.56 7.54 -14.31
CA VAL A 151 7.30 7.45 -13.55
C VAL A 151 6.63 6.10 -13.76
N SER A 152 6.52 5.67 -15.02
CA SER A 152 5.91 4.37 -15.37
C SER A 152 6.66 3.19 -14.73
N LYS A 153 8.00 3.25 -14.65
CA LYS A 153 8.81 2.23 -13.96
C LYS A 153 8.64 2.27 -12.44
N ILE A 154 8.56 3.46 -11.85
CA ILE A 154 8.29 3.63 -10.42
C ILE A 154 6.92 3.02 -10.08
N SER A 155 5.92 3.23 -10.93
CA SER A 155 4.58 2.65 -10.75
C SER A 155 4.60 1.11 -10.67
N ILE A 156 5.43 0.45 -11.50
CA ILE A 156 5.61 -1.01 -11.43
C ILE A 156 6.22 -1.43 -10.09
N LEU A 157 7.22 -0.70 -9.60
CA LEU A 157 7.82 -0.97 -8.29
C LEU A 157 6.81 -0.75 -7.16
N LYS A 158 6.02 0.33 -7.22
CA LYS A 158 4.91 0.58 -6.30
C LYS A 158 3.97 -0.63 -6.25
N LEU A 159 3.51 -1.11 -7.41
CA LEU A 159 2.61 -2.26 -7.50
C LEU A 159 3.22 -3.52 -6.90
N PHE A 160 4.49 -3.80 -7.21
CA PHE A 160 5.20 -4.94 -6.64
C PHE A 160 5.23 -4.88 -5.10
N PHE A 161 5.67 -3.76 -4.52
CA PHE A 161 5.76 -3.62 -3.07
C PHE A 161 4.39 -3.49 -2.38
N GLY A 162 3.40 -2.94 -3.06
CA GLY A 162 2.01 -2.88 -2.58
C GLY A 162 1.37 -4.26 -2.51
N MET A 163 1.65 -5.13 -3.49
CA MET A 163 1.02 -6.46 -3.58
C MET A 163 1.77 -7.54 -2.77
N ILE A 164 3.10 -7.48 -2.68
CA ILE A 164 3.92 -8.54 -2.04
C ILE A 164 3.60 -8.76 -0.55
N CYS A 165 3.05 -7.77 0.12
CA CYS A 165 2.65 -7.90 1.53
C CYS A 165 1.51 -8.90 1.73
N LEU A 166 0.59 -9.02 0.76
CA LEU A 166 -0.55 -9.92 0.83
C LEU A 166 -0.16 -11.41 0.88
N PRO A 167 0.64 -11.96 -0.05
CA PRO A 167 1.07 -13.35 0.02
C PRO A 167 1.89 -13.65 1.29
N ILE A 168 2.72 -12.71 1.75
CA ILE A 168 3.46 -12.86 3.02
C ILE A 168 2.49 -13.04 4.19
N ILE A 169 1.50 -12.16 4.31
CA ILE A 169 0.47 -12.26 5.36
C ILE A 169 -0.28 -13.59 5.25
N SER A 170 -0.69 -14.01 4.04
CA SER A 170 -1.38 -15.27 3.80
C SER A 170 -0.55 -16.48 4.25
N ILE A 171 0.75 -16.52 3.92
CA ILE A 171 1.67 -17.59 4.34
C ILE A 171 1.80 -17.62 5.87
N LEU A 172 1.93 -16.47 6.53
CA LEU A 172 2.01 -16.38 7.98
C LEU A 172 0.71 -16.84 8.65
N LEU A 173 -0.45 -16.49 8.10
CA LEU A 173 -1.75 -16.93 8.58
C LEU A 173 -1.93 -18.45 8.47
N VAL A 174 -1.59 -19.04 7.32
CA VAL A 174 -1.61 -20.49 7.11
C VAL A 174 -0.67 -21.19 8.09
N THR A 175 0.55 -20.66 8.26
CA THR A 175 1.52 -21.20 9.22
C THR A 175 0.97 -21.19 10.66
N LEU A 176 0.32 -20.10 11.06
CA LEU A 176 -0.30 -19.98 12.38
C LEU A 176 -1.47 -20.95 12.56
N LEU A 177 -2.30 -21.14 11.53
CA LEU A 177 -3.40 -22.08 11.53
C LEU A 177 -2.91 -23.52 11.69
N LEU A 178 -1.92 -23.94 10.89
CA LEU A 178 -1.34 -25.27 10.95
C LEU A 178 -0.74 -25.56 12.33
N LYS A 179 0.01 -24.60 12.92
CA LYS A 179 0.53 -24.74 14.29
C LYS A 179 -0.57 -24.96 15.33
N LYS A 180 -1.70 -24.23 15.23
CA LYS A 180 -2.84 -24.40 16.13
C LYS A 180 -3.54 -25.76 15.97
N LEU A 181 -3.68 -26.25 14.73
CA LEU A 181 -4.30 -27.55 14.46
C LEU A 181 -3.43 -28.70 15.00
N SER A 182 -2.10 -28.64 14.80
CA SER A 182 -1.16 -29.63 15.33
C SER A 182 -1.18 -29.68 16.86
N ALA A 183 -1.18 -28.52 17.52
CA ALA A 183 -1.25 -28.45 18.99
C ALA A 183 -2.56 -29.03 19.55
N ARG A 184 -3.69 -28.78 18.88
CA ARG A 184 -4.99 -29.37 19.26
C ARG A 184 -4.99 -30.89 19.13
N LYS A 185 -4.43 -31.41 18.04
CA LYS A 185 -4.32 -32.87 17.81
C LYS A 185 -3.49 -33.54 18.91
N GLN A 186 -2.36 -32.93 19.30
CA GLN A 186 -1.50 -33.44 20.38
C GLN A 186 -2.22 -33.45 21.74
N ASN A 187 -2.95 -32.38 22.07
CA ASN A 187 -3.73 -32.32 23.31
C ASN A 187 -4.85 -33.36 23.34
N TYR A 188 -5.53 -33.59 22.22
CA TYR A 188 -6.58 -34.62 22.11
C TYR A 188 -6.02 -36.03 22.29
N SER A 189 -4.85 -36.34 21.71
CA SER A 189 -4.20 -37.64 21.92
C SER A 189 -3.77 -37.88 23.37
N LEU A 190 -3.37 -36.84 24.10
CA LEU A 190 -2.99 -36.95 25.52
C LEU A 190 -4.19 -37.18 26.45
N LEU A 191 -5.37 -36.65 26.09
CA LEU A 191 -6.60 -36.83 26.88
C LEU A 191 -7.17 -38.26 26.74
N ASN A 192 -6.99 -38.90 25.58
CA ASN A 192 -7.52 -40.26 25.33
C ASN A 192 -6.56 -41.39 25.75
N GLN A 193 -5.38 -41.06 26.30
CA GLN A 193 -4.43 -42.02 26.87
C GLN A 193 -4.51 -42.11 28.40
N LYS A 194 -5.42 -41.37 29.04
CA LYS A 194 -5.75 -41.45 30.47
C LYS A 194 -7.08 -42.15 30.67
#